data_AF-A0A918NXQ4-F1
#
_entry.id   AF-A0A918NXQ4-F1
#
_cell.length_a   1.000
_cell.length_b   1.000
_cell.length_c   1.000
_cell.angle_alpha   90.00
_cell.angle_beta   90.00
_cell.angle_gamma   90.00
#
_symmetry.space_group_name_H-M   'P 1'
#
loop_
_entity.id
_entity.type
_entity.pdbx_description
1 polymer ?
#
loop_
_entity_poly.entity_id
_entity_poly.type
_entity_poly.pdbx_seq_one_letter_code
_entity_poly.pdbx_strand_id
1 'polypeptide(L)'
;MLRSLRPSRLRLPARRFTAGIAALPPTAREAFGTDIDGAGAVAYNRSRAATATAIALYRSGYRLPLRDDELDDAVHALDFPYSRPSVETRSAIRAALAVLEADYTVTVTH
;
A
#
# COMPACT_ATOMS: atom_id res chain seq x y z
N MET A 1 20.61 -28.98 -21.52
CA MET A 1 19.32 -28.31 -21.83
C MET A 1 18.93 -27.43 -20.65
N LEU A 2 19.18 -26.12 -20.73
CA LEU A 2 18.80 -25.15 -19.70
C LEU A 2 17.32 -24.79 -19.89
N ARG A 3 16.47 -25.31 -19.01
CA ARG A 3 15.02 -25.06 -19.00
C ARG A 3 14.79 -23.66 -18.40
N SER A 4 14.58 -22.67 -19.26
CA SER A 4 14.22 -21.30 -18.86
C SER A 4 12.89 -21.30 -18.10
N LEU A 5 12.94 -21.19 -16.78
CA LEU A 5 11.76 -20.87 -15.99
C LEU A 5 11.45 -19.39 -16.26
N ARG A 6 10.43 -19.14 -17.09
CA ARG A 6 9.87 -17.79 -17.27
C ARG A 6 9.47 -17.28 -15.88
N PRO A 7 9.82 -16.04 -15.49
CA PRO A 7 9.31 -15.47 -14.26
C PRO A 7 7.79 -15.48 -14.39
N SER A 8 7.15 -16.17 -13.46
CA SER A 8 5.72 -16.08 -13.22
C SER A 8 5.44 -14.60 -12.95
N ARG A 9 5.13 -13.82 -14.00
CA ARG A 9 4.51 -12.51 -13.85
C ARG A 9 3.39 -12.75 -12.86
N LEU A 10 3.49 -12.15 -11.68
CA LEU A 10 2.42 -12.14 -10.69
C LEU A 10 1.17 -11.76 -11.48
N ARG A 11 0.36 -12.75 -11.82
CA ARG A 11 -1.03 -12.52 -12.13
C ARG A 11 -1.61 -12.26 -10.75
N LEU A 12 -1.38 -11.04 -10.25
CA LEU A 12 -2.32 -10.36 -9.38
C LEU A 12 -3.66 -10.71 -10.02
N PRO A 13 -4.50 -11.55 -9.39
CA PRO A 13 -5.78 -11.82 -9.96
C PRO A 13 -6.38 -10.45 -10.18
N ALA A 14 -6.67 -10.13 -11.44
CA ALA A 14 -7.55 -9.04 -11.79
C ALA A 14 -8.98 -9.35 -11.32
N ARG A 15 -9.15 -9.96 -10.14
CA ARG A 15 -10.06 -9.43 -9.14
C ARG A 15 -9.65 -7.97 -9.00
N ARG A 16 -10.20 -7.19 -9.92
CA ARG A 16 -10.34 -5.76 -9.87
C ARG A 16 -10.47 -5.41 -8.38
N PHE A 17 -9.76 -4.39 -7.93
CA PHE A 17 -10.12 -3.65 -6.74
C PHE A 17 -11.59 -3.19 -6.89
N THR A 18 -12.55 -4.10 -6.72
CA THR A 18 -13.99 -3.91 -6.85
C THR A 18 -14.65 -3.81 -5.49
N ALA A 19 -13.92 -4.15 -4.42
CA ALA A 19 -14.15 -3.48 -3.14
C ALA A 19 -13.73 -2.04 -3.39
N GLY A 20 -14.71 -1.18 -3.72
CA GLY A 20 -14.52 0.15 -4.27
C GLY A 20 -13.28 0.78 -3.68
N ILE A 21 -12.33 1.20 -4.54
CA ILE A 21 -11.11 1.89 -4.13
C ILE A 21 -11.59 2.97 -3.18
N ALA A 22 -11.46 2.72 -1.87
CA ALA A 22 -11.88 3.69 -0.88
C ALA A 22 -11.02 4.90 -1.24
N ALA A 23 -11.67 6.00 -1.62
CA ALA A 23 -10.96 7.19 -2.04
C ALA A 23 -9.86 7.42 -1.00
N LEU A 24 -8.62 7.53 -1.48
CA LEU A 24 -7.50 7.74 -0.58
C LEU A 24 -7.86 8.91 0.35
N PRO A 25 -7.54 8.84 1.65
CA PRO A 25 -7.75 9.97 2.54
C PRO A 25 -7.16 11.25 1.92
N PRO A 26 -7.67 12.44 2.26
CA PRO A 26 -7.19 13.69 1.67
C PRO A 26 -5.68 13.83 1.83
N THR A 27 -5.01 14.42 0.83
CA THR A 27 -3.58 14.75 0.93
C THR A 27 -3.31 15.72 2.09
N ALA A 28 -2.06 15.82 2.54
CA ALA A 28 -1.68 16.81 3.56
C ALA A 28 -2.11 18.23 3.16
N ARG A 29 -2.00 18.55 1.86
CA ARG A 29 -2.39 19.85 1.31
C ARG A 29 -3.90 20.07 1.36
N GLU A 30 -4.68 19.04 1.08
CA GLU A 30 -6.14 19.09 1.16
C GLU A 30 -6.63 19.15 2.62
N ALA A 31 -5.96 18.45 3.53
CA ALA A 31 -6.37 18.38 4.94
C ALA A 31 -5.94 19.60 5.77
N PHE A 32 -4.76 20.16 5.50
CA PHE A 32 -4.13 21.18 6.35
C PHE A 32 -3.76 22.48 5.61
N GLY A 33 -4.04 22.57 4.31
CA GLY A 33 -3.75 23.79 3.55
C GLY A 33 -2.27 24.16 3.55
N THR A 34 -1.97 25.45 3.80
CA THR A 34 -0.61 26.01 3.89
C THR A 34 0.01 25.90 5.27
N ASP A 35 -0.75 25.47 6.27
CA ASP A 35 -0.35 25.55 7.67
C ASP A 35 0.59 24.41 8.07
N ILE A 36 0.64 23.36 7.27
CA ILE A 36 1.58 22.26 7.43
C ILE A 36 2.92 22.57 6.76
N ASP A 37 4.01 22.27 7.46
CA ASP A 37 5.34 22.37 6.89
C ASP A 37 5.63 21.22 5.92
N GLY A 38 6.72 21.35 5.15
CA GLY A 38 7.09 20.34 4.16
C GLY A 38 7.36 18.96 4.79
N ALA A 39 7.97 18.93 5.97
CA ALA A 39 8.28 17.68 6.68
C ALA A 39 7.01 16.97 7.15
N GLY A 40 6.07 17.70 7.76
CA GLY A 40 4.76 17.21 8.16
C GLY A 40 3.95 16.73 6.97
N ALA A 41 3.97 17.47 5.85
CA ALA A 41 3.26 17.07 4.64
C ALA A 41 3.78 15.74 4.07
N VAL A 42 5.11 15.57 4.04
CA VAL A 42 5.74 14.31 3.61
C VAL A 42 5.40 13.16 4.56
N ALA A 43 5.51 13.38 5.87
CA ALA A 43 5.21 12.37 6.87
C ALA A 43 3.74 11.92 6.82
N TYR A 44 2.81 12.87 6.73
CA TYR A 44 1.39 12.59 6.62
C TYR A 44 1.05 11.83 5.34
N ASN A 45 1.55 12.29 4.19
CA ASN A 45 1.28 11.62 2.91
C ASN A 45 1.87 10.20 2.88
N ARG A 46 3.04 9.98 3.49
CA ARG A 46 3.62 8.64 3.66
C ARG A 46 2.73 7.74 4.50
N SER A 47 2.30 8.20 5.68
CA SER A 47 1.43 7.43 6.58
C SER A 47 0.11 7.09 5.88
N ARG A 48 -0.53 8.07 5.24
CA ARG A 48 -1.73 7.90 4.42
C ARG A 48 -1.56 6.83 3.34
N ALA A 49 -0.47 6.89 2.57
CA ALA A 49 -0.19 5.91 1.53
C ALA A 49 0.07 4.51 2.10
N ALA A 50 0.83 4.43 3.18
CA ALA A 50 1.17 3.19 3.84
C ALA A 50 -0.07 2.46 4.38
N THR A 51 -0.95 3.18 5.08
CA THR A 51 -2.19 2.63 5.63
C THR A 51 -3.13 2.16 4.54
N ALA A 52 -3.34 2.98 3.49
CA ALA A 52 -4.20 2.59 2.38
C ALA A 52 -3.70 1.31 1.69
N THR A 53 -2.39 1.23 1.43
CA THR A 53 -1.75 0.06 0.82
C THR A 53 -1.83 -1.17 1.72
N ALA A 54 -1.60 -1.03 3.03
CA ALA A 54 -1.70 -2.14 3.98
C ALA A 54 -3.13 -2.71 4.07
N ILE A 55 -4.16 -1.85 4.10
CA ILE A 55 -5.56 -2.28 4.08
C ILE A 55 -5.88 -3.02 2.78
N ALA A 56 -5.43 -2.48 1.66
CA ALA A 56 -5.54 -3.08 0.32
C ALA A 56 -4.96 -4.50 0.27
N LEU A 57 -3.72 -4.65 0.75
CA LEU A 57 -3.00 -5.92 0.84
C LEU A 57 -3.73 -6.91 1.75
N TYR A 58 -4.12 -6.47 2.95
CA TYR A 58 -4.83 -7.27 3.93
C TYR A 58 -6.16 -7.81 3.38
N ARG A 59 -6.99 -6.94 2.77
CA ARG A 59 -8.25 -7.31 2.10
C ARG A 59 -8.04 -8.30 0.96
N SER A 60 -6.90 -8.21 0.29
CA SER A 60 -6.51 -9.11 -0.80
C SER A 60 -5.89 -10.42 -0.33
N GLY A 61 -5.76 -10.62 0.99
CA GLY A 61 -5.23 -11.84 1.60
C GLY A 61 -3.71 -11.92 1.65
N TYR A 62 -3.00 -10.85 1.30
CA TYR A 62 -1.55 -10.79 1.45
C TYR A 62 -1.16 -10.76 2.93
N ARG A 63 -0.05 -11.46 3.24
CA ARG A 63 0.53 -11.51 4.57
C ARG A 63 2.03 -11.28 4.53
N LEU A 64 2.62 -10.86 5.64
CA LEU A 64 4.05 -10.76 5.79
C LEU A 64 4.72 -12.15 5.77
N PRO A 65 5.97 -12.27 5.26
CA PRO A 65 6.80 -11.21 4.70
C PRO A 65 6.43 -10.87 3.24
N LEU A 66 6.44 -9.58 2.90
CA LEU A 66 6.31 -9.07 1.53
C LEU A 66 7.65 -8.57 0.99
N ARG A 67 7.94 -8.89 -0.26
CA ARG A 67 9.12 -8.43 -0.99
C ARG A 67 8.93 -6.98 -1.48
N ASP A 68 10.02 -6.28 -1.75
CA ASP A 68 9.96 -4.88 -2.19
C ASP A 68 9.25 -4.72 -3.54
N ASP A 69 9.36 -5.69 -4.46
CA ASP A 69 8.64 -5.70 -5.75
C ASP A 69 7.12 -5.80 -5.55
N GLU A 70 6.67 -6.60 -4.58
CA GLU A 70 5.24 -6.74 -4.26
C GLU A 70 4.67 -5.46 -3.64
N LEU A 71 5.48 -4.73 -2.86
CA LEU A 71 5.09 -3.43 -2.31
C LEU A 71 5.03 -2.35 -3.40
N ASP A 72 5.99 -2.34 -4.32
CA ASP A 72 6.00 -1.40 -5.45
C ASP A 72 4.75 -1.60 -6.34
N ASP A 73 4.43 -2.85 -6.67
CA ASP A 73 3.22 -3.20 -7.45
C ASP A 73 1.94 -2.79 -6.71
N ALA A 74 1.85 -3.01 -5.40
CA ALA A 74 0.68 -2.65 -4.59
C ALA A 74 0.46 -1.14 -4.49
N VAL A 75 1.54 -0.35 -4.33
CA VAL A 75 1.46 1.12 -4.34
C VAL A 75 1.04 1.63 -5.71
N HIS A 76 1.56 1.04 -6.78
CA HIS A 76 1.21 1.41 -8.15
C HIS A 76 -0.25 1.12 -8.48
N ALA A 77 -0.80 0.00 -7.98
CA ALA A 77 -2.19 -0.38 -8.17
C ALA A 77 -3.20 0.58 -7.51
N LEU A 78 -2.75 1.43 -6.57
CA LEU A 78 -3.58 2.44 -5.90
C LEU A 78 -3.51 3.83 -6.57
N ASP A 79 -2.99 3.90 -7.80
CA ASP A 79 -2.80 5.14 -8.57
C ASP A 79 -2.02 6.22 -7.80
N PHE A 80 -1.16 5.82 -6.86
CA PHE A 80 -0.16 6.75 -6.35
C PHE A 80 0.74 7.17 -7.52
N PRO A 81 1.03 8.48 -7.68
CA PRO A 81 1.77 9.00 -8.83
C PRO A 81 3.07 8.22 -9.00
N TYR A 82 3.39 7.88 -10.25
CA TYR A 82 4.38 6.95 -10.84
C TYR A 82 5.81 6.80 -10.23
N SER A 83 6.02 7.14 -8.97
CA SER A 83 7.28 7.02 -8.26
C SER A 83 7.32 5.74 -7.45
N ARG A 84 8.44 5.02 -7.50
CA ARG A 84 8.68 3.91 -6.58
C ARG A 84 8.59 4.41 -5.14
N PRO A 85 7.87 3.71 -4.24
CA PRO A 85 7.82 4.09 -2.85
C PRO A 85 9.23 4.11 -2.25
N SER A 86 9.50 5.11 -1.40
CA SER A 86 10.78 5.18 -0.69
C SER A 86 10.92 4.01 0.30
N VAL A 87 12.15 3.77 0.78
CA VAL A 87 12.41 2.74 1.80
C VAL A 87 11.55 2.97 3.05
N GLU A 88 11.39 4.23 3.47
CA GLU A 88 10.54 4.60 4.61
C GLU A 88 9.06 4.27 4.34
N THR A 89 8.60 4.46 3.10
CA THR A 89 7.22 4.14 2.72
C THR A 89 6.99 2.64 2.72
N ARG A 90 7.92 1.84 2.18
CA ARG A 90 7.85 0.37 2.24
C ARG A 90 7.85 -0.14 3.68
N SER A 91 8.73 0.39 4.52
CA SER A 91 8.77 0.06 5.94
C SER A 91 7.47 0.43 6.66
N ALA A 92 6.89 1.59 6.35
CA ALA A 92 5.60 2.00 6.91
C ALA A 92 4.45 1.08 6.48
N ILE A 93 4.43 0.61 5.22
CA ILE A 93 3.42 -0.36 4.74
C ILE A 93 3.53 -1.67 5.53
N ARG A 94 4.75 -2.20 5.69
CA ARG A 94 4.98 -3.42 6.47
C ARG A 94 4.53 -3.28 7.92
N ALA A 95 4.86 -2.15 8.55
CA ALA A 95 4.44 -1.87 9.92
C ALA A 95 2.90 -1.79 10.04
N ALA A 96 2.23 -1.09 9.14
CA ALA A 96 0.77 -1.02 9.13
C ALA A 96 0.12 -2.38 8.89
N LEU A 97 0.67 -3.20 7.97
CA LEU A 97 0.16 -4.54 7.71
C LEU A 97 0.35 -5.46 8.93
N ALA A 98 1.50 -5.40 9.61
CA ALA A 98 1.74 -6.17 10.84
C ALA A 98 0.71 -5.85 11.93
N VAL A 99 0.30 -4.58 12.06
CA VAL A 99 -0.77 -4.18 13.00
C VAL A 99 -2.09 -4.83 12.62
N LEU A 100 -2.49 -4.79 11.33
CA LEU A 100 -3.72 -5.43 10.85
C LEU A 100 -3.71 -6.96 11.01
N GLU A 101 -2.53 -7.59 10.90
CA GLU A 101 -2.39 -9.02 11.13
C GLU A 101 -2.50 -9.41 12.60
N ALA A 102 -1.99 -8.56 13.50
CA ALA A 102 -2.00 -8.80 14.94
C ALA A 102 -3.37 -8.50 15.58
N ASP A 103 -4.17 -7.61 14.99
CA ASP A 103 -5.45 -7.19 15.55
C ASP A 103 -6.61 -8.08 15.08
N TYR A 104 -7.09 -8.94 15.99
CA TYR A 104 -8.24 -9.82 15.75
C TYR A 104 -9.59 -9.09 15.72
N THR A 105 -9.64 -7.81 16.12
CA THR A 105 -10.86 -6.99 16.16
C THR A 105 -11.09 -6.21 14.86
N VAL A 106 -10.07 -6.08 14.00
CA VAL A 106 -10.20 -5.42 12.70
C VAL A 106 -10.96 -6.32 11.74
N THR A 107 -12.28 -6.25 11.81
CA THR A 107 -13.17 -6.84 10.81
C THR A 107 -13.30 -5.87 9.65
N VAL A 108 -12.53 -6.13 8.59
CA VAL A 108 -12.69 -5.37 7.36
C VAL A 108 -13.88 -5.93 6.60
N THR A 109 -15.03 -5.25 6.67
CA THR A 109 -16.23 -5.64 5.94
C THR A 109 -15.97 -5.61 4.42
N HIS A 110 -16.29 -6.73 3.76
CA HIS A 110 -16.07 -6.99 2.34
C HIS A 110 -17.12 -6.36 1.43
#